data_AF-A0A0C2W8J0-F1
#
_entry.id   AF-A0A0C2W8J0-F1
#
_cell.length_a   1.000
_cell.length_b   1.000
_cell.length_c   1.000
_cell.angle_alpha   90.00
_cell.angle_beta   90.00
_cell.angle_gamma   90.00
#
_symmetry.space_group_name_H-M   'P 1'
#
loop_
_entity.id
_entity.type
_entity.pdbx_description
1 polymer ?
#
loop_
_entity_poly.entity_id
_entity_poly.type
_entity_poly.pdbx_seq_one_letter_code
_entity_poly.pdbx_strand_id
1 'polypeptide(L)'
;DYVKWVVHPQIEVAPIKNVRGFVQQFGNLTQDVVVLKGEIHLGRKPAGMRFTTIEPARRFATTVLRDLRSTPAVRNLALRLIDRIDSINDGRLWLAAHMRRGDFVQHGWAMEGTVEAHFERIQSRLKRGREIVEQLHRSTLKTYDVPFAQPNGHILNRHPPLENDAIYLATDETDPTAIEYLRNNSVILFKDILTIQDRREFGWPLLFTDVAALVEQSIMGIGASYFYGHALSSVVGGVINIRANMGWDPATALID
;
A
#
# COMPACT_ATOMS: atom_id res chain seq x y z
N ASP A 1 0.76 -16.44 -4.76
CA ASP A 1 -0.16 -16.76 -3.64
C ASP A 1 -0.22 -15.74 -2.52
N TYR A 2 0.80 -14.92 -2.29
CA TYR A 2 0.82 -13.98 -1.15
C TYR A 2 0.26 -12.58 -1.42
N VAL A 3 0.13 -12.20 -2.69
CA VAL A 3 -0.24 -10.88 -3.21
C VAL A 3 -1.62 -10.38 -2.76
N LYS A 4 -1.73 -9.42 -1.82
CA LYS A 4 -3.02 -9.04 -1.18
C LYS A 4 -3.85 -7.91 -1.80
N TRP A 5 -3.87 -7.76 -3.12
CA TRP A 5 -4.68 -6.76 -3.81
C TRP A 5 -5.65 -7.37 -4.83
N VAL A 6 -6.74 -6.66 -5.11
CA VAL A 6 -7.81 -7.14 -6.04
C VAL A 6 -7.61 -6.67 -7.48
N VAL A 7 -6.53 -5.90 -7.70
CA VAL A 7 -6.28 -5.19 -8.97
C VAL A 7 -5.93 -6.13 -10.12
N HIS A 8 -5.37 -7.31 -9.83
CA HIS A 8 -5.08 -8.33 -10.84
C HIS A 8 -5.85 -9.62 -10.50
N PRO A 9 -6.80 -10.06 -11.34
CA PRO A 9 -7.49 -11.32 -11.11
C PRO A 9 -6.51 -12.48 -11.29
N GLN A 10 -6.56 -13.45 -10.38
CA GLN A 10 -5.83 -14.70 -10.50
C GLN A 10 -6.76 -15.80 -11.04
N ILE A 11 -6.38 -16.41 -12.16
CA ILE A 11 -7.12 -17.52 -12.77
C ILE A 11 -6.74 -18.83 -12.07
N GLU A 12 -7.73 -19.62 -11.67
CA GLU A 12 -7.55 -20.94 -11.08
C GLU A 12 -8.53 -21.93 -11.68
N VAL A 13 -8.13 -23.21 -11.68
CA VAL A 13 -9.00 -24.34 -12.02
C VAL A 13 -9.30 -25.12 -10.76
N ALA A 14 -10.58 -25.37 -10.49
CA ALA A 14 -11.03 -26.21 -9.39
C ALA A 14 -12.16 -27.13 -9.85
N PRO A 15 -12.21 -28.39 -9.36
CA PRO A 15 -13.37 -29.25 -9.57
C PRO A 15 -14.63 -28.59 -9.00
N ILE A 16 -15.73 -28.58 -9.75
CA ILE A 16 -16.99 -27.94 -9.31
C ILE A 16 -17.48 -28.45 -7.96
N LYS A 17 -17.27 -29.74 -7.66
CA LYS A 17 -17.61 -30.37 -6.37
C LYS A 17 -16.88 -29.76 -5.16
N ASN A 18 -15.75 -29.08 -5.39
CA ASN A 18 -14.96 -28.41 -4.37
C ASN A 18 -15.28 -26.91 -4.25
N VAL A 19 -16.17 -26.39 -5.09
CA VAL A 19 -16.60 -24.99 -5.06
C VAL A 19 -17.85 -24.87 -4.21
N ARG A 20 -17.78 -24.06 -3.15
CA ARG A 20 -18.93 -23.70 -2.32
C ARG A 20 -19.28 -22.24 -2.59
N GLY A 21 -20.51 -21.99 -3.00
CA GLY A 21 -20.96 -20.66 -3.38
C GLY A 21 -21.25 -19.79 -2.16
N PHE A 22 -20.56 -18.65 -2.04
CA PHE A 22 -20.71 -17.74 -0.90
C PHE A 22 -22.14 -17.21 -0.77
N VAL A 23 -22.74 -16.74 -1.87
CA VAL A 23 -24.12 -16.23 -1.89
C VAL A 23 -25.13 -17.33 -1.58
N GLN A 24 -24.89 -18.56 -2.03
CA GLN A 24 -25.75 -19.71 -1.72
C GLN A 24 -25.71 -20.06 -0.22
N GLN A 25 -24.57 -19.84 0.43
CA GLN A 25 -24.41 -20.12 1.86
C GLN A 25 -24.87 -18.98 2.76
N PHE A 26 -24.69 -17.73 2.34
CA PHE A 26 -24.82 -16.56 3.22
C PHE A 26 -25.75 -15.45 2.68
N GLY A 27 -26.23 -15.55 1.44
CA GLY A 27 -27.00 -14.49 0.78
C GLY A 27 -28.38 -14.21 1.36
N ASN A 28 -28.89 -15.12 2.19
CA ASN A 28 -30.17 -14.97 2.90
C ASN A 28 -30.00 -14.47 4.34
N LEU A 29 -28.76 -14.20 4.78
CA LEU A 29 -28.51 -13.62 6.10
C LEU A 29 -28.94 -12.15 6.09
N THR A 30 -29.74 -11.79 7.08
CA THR A 30 -30.26 -10.42 7.28
C THR A 30 -29.68 -9.76 8.52
N GLN A 31 -28.76 -10.44 9.21
CA GLN A 31 -28.09 -9.93 10.40
C GLN A 31 -27.10 -8.82 10.05
N ASP A 32 -27.01 -7.81 10.91
CA ASP A 32 -26.06 -6.70 10.75
C ASP A 32 -24.60 -7.13 10.93
N VAL A 33 -24.36 -8.19 11.72
CA VAL A 33 -23.03 -8.73 12.00
C VAL A 33 -23.04 -10.24 11.81
N VAL A 34 -22.15 -10.73 10.95
CA VAL A 34 -21.93 -12.16 10.71
C VAL A 34 -20.52 -12.53 11.17
N VAL A 35 -20.41 -13.50 12.08
CA VAL A 35 -19.12 -14.01 12.56
C VAL A 35 -18.80 -15.32 11.83
N LEU A 36 -17.71 -15.32 11.09
CA LEU A 36 -17.21 -16.52 10.40
C LEU A 36 -16.10 -17.16 11.25
N LYS A 37 -16.32 -18.39 11.72
CA LYS A 37 -15.32 -19.15 12.47
C LYS A 37 -14.33 -19.83 11.52
N GLY A 38 -13.03 -19.56 11.69
CA GLY A 38 -11.93 -20.24 10.99
C GLY A 38 -10.85 -19.29 10.48
N GLU A 39 -9.75 -19.85 9.99
CA GLU A 39 -8.66 -19.10 9.36
C GLU A 39 -9.03 -18.73 7.91
N ILE A 40 -9.22 -17.43 7.67
CA ILE A 40 -9.60 -16.86 6.36
C ILE A 40 -8.46 -16.08 5.69
N HIS A 41 -7.32 -15.96 6.34
CA HIS A 41 -6.20 -15.08 5.97
C HIS A 41 -4.92 -15.86 5.63
N LEU A 42 -4.39 -16.73 6.51
CA LEU A 42 -3.13 -17.44 6.27
C LEU A 42 -3.33 -18.68 5.37
N GLY A 43 -2.54 -18.80 4.30
CA GLY A 43 -2.66 -19.89 3.31
C GLY A 43 -3.97 -19.84 2.49
N ARG A 44 -4.72 -18.75 2.61
CA ARG A 44 -5.94 -18.46 1.86
C ARG A 44 -5.66 -17.34 0.87
N LYS A 45 -6.37 -17.36 -0.25
CA LYS A 45 -6.21 -16.31 -1.24
C LYS A 45 -6.60 -14.96 -0.64
N PRO A 46 -5.83 -13.91 -0.93
CA PRO A 46 -6.21 -12.57 -0.56
C PRO A 46 -7.55 -12.17 -1.16
N ALA A 47 -8.32 -11.43 -0.37
CA ALA A 47 -9.70 -11.09 -0.66
C ALA A 47 -10.67 -12.29 -0.74
N GLY A 48 -10.19 -13.53 -0.49
CA GLY A 48 -10.95 -14.72 -0.07
C GLY A 48 -11.97 -15.30 -1.06
N MET A 49 -12.34 -14.56 -2.09
CA MET A 49 -13.51 -14.83 -2.92
C MET A 49 -13.08 -15.35 -4.30
N ARG A 50 -13.72 -16.44 -4.74
CA ARG A 50 -13.60 -16.95 -6.11
C ARG A 50 -14.84 -16.58 -6.90
N PHE A 51 -14.65 -16.18 -8.14
CA PHE A 51 -15.72 -15.79 -9.05
C PHE A 51 -15.70 -16.71 -10.26
N THR A 52 -16.86 -17.19 -10.68
CA THR A 52 -17.02 -18.04 -11.87
C THR A 52 -17.25 -17.24 -13.15
N THR A 53 -17.48 -15.93 -13.04
CA THR A 53 -17.67 -15.00 -14.16
C THR A 53 -17.00 -13.65 -13.88
N ILE A 54 -16.71 -12.89 -14.94
CA ILE A 54 -15.97 -11.62 -14.83
C ILE A 54 -16.79 -10.49 -14.19
N GLU A 55 -18.10 -10.49 -14.34
CA GLU A 55 -18.97 -9.41 -13.86
C GLU A 55 -19.01 -9.33 -12.31
N PRO A 56 -19.27 -10.41 -11.55
CA PRO A 56 -19.13 -10.41 -10.09
C PRO A 56 -17.72 -10.06 -9.61
N ALA A 57 -16.68 -10.52 -10.33
CA ALA A 57 -15.30 -10.18 -10.00
C ALA A 57 -15.04 -8.66 -10.13
N ARG A 58 -15.55 -8.04 -11.21
CA ARG A 58 -15.47 -6.58 -11.41
C ARG A 58 -16.27 -5.81 -10.37
N ARG A 59 -17.47 -6.29 -10.00
CA ARG A 59 -18.25 -5.69 -8.89
C ARG A 59 -17.47 -5.73 -7.58
N PHE A 60 -16.91 -6.89 -7.23
CA PHE A 60 -16.11 -7.04 -6.02
C PHE A 60 -14.88 -6.13 -6.01
N ALA A 61 -14.12 -6.10 -7.12
CA ALA A 61 -13.00 -5.19 -7.27
C ALA A 61 -13.44 -3.72 -7.12
N THR A 62 -14.60 -3.35 -7.67
CA THR A 62 -15.15 -1.99 -7.53
C THR A 62 -15.49 -1.68 -6.08
N THR A 63 -16.12 -2.61 -5.36
CA THR A 63 -16.40 -2.43 -3.92
C THR A 63 -15.12 -2.22 -3.12
N VAL A 64 -14.10 -3.05 -3.34
CA VAL A 64 -12.84 -2.96 -2.57
C VAL A 64 -12.03 -1.70 -2.93
N LEU A 65 -11.94 -1.34 -4.20
CA LEU A 65 -11.07 -0.26 -4.66
C LEU A 65 -11.73 1.13 -4.56
N ARG A 66 -13.05 1.20 -4.75
CA ARG A 66 -13.78 2.47 -4.85
C ARG A 66 -14.69 2.71 -3.66
N ASP A 67 -15.41 1.69 -3.18
CA ASP A 67 -16.49 1.89 -2.19
C ASP A 67 -15.98 1.73 -0.74
N LEU A 68 -15.03 0.82 -0.50
CA LEU A 68 -14.32 0.70 0.78
C LEU A 68 -13.23 1.77 0.88
N ARG A 69 -13.59 2.92 1.44
CA ARG A 69 -12.68 4.05 1.63
C ARG A 69 -12.30 4.22 3.09
N SER A 70 -11.06 4.62 3.32
CA SER A 70 -10.62 5.17 4.61
C SER A 70 -11.51 6.34 5.02
N THR A 71 -11.71 6.49 6.33
CA THR A 71 -12.52 7.59 6.88
C THR A 71 -11.96 8.95 6.47
N PRO A 72 -12.77 10.02 6.47
CA PRO A 72 -12.29 11.37 6.18
C PRO A 72 -11.11 11.79 7.08
N ALA A 73 -11.10 11.38 8.35
CA ALA A 73 -9.99 11.66 9.27
C ALA A 73 -8.65 11.07 8.79
N VAL A 74 -8.65 9.78 8.40
CA VAL A 74 -7.46 9.11 7.84
C VAL A 74 -6.96 9.80 6.58
N ARG A 75 -7.89 10.11 5.66
CA ARG A 75 -7.53 10.74 4.38
C ARG A 75 -7.00 12.15 4.57
N ASN A 76 -7.66 12.97 5.40
CA ASN A 76 -7.25 14.35 5.63
C ASN A 76 -5.89 14.42 6.32
N LEU A 77 -5.63 13.55 7.29
CA LEU A 77 -4.30 13.46 7.89
C LEU A 77 -3.27 13.03 6.85
N ALA A 78 -3.53 11.98 6.06
CA ALA A 78 -2.60 11.52 5.03
C ALA A 78 -2.26 12.64 4.02
N LEU A 79 -3.25 13.41 3.56
CA LEU A 79 -3.02 14.54 2.64
C LEU A 79 -2.12 15.60 3.26
N ARG A 80 -2.35 16.01 4.52
CA ARG A 80 -1.46 16.95 5.20
C ARG A 80 -0.03 16.43 5.35
N LEU A 81 0.12 15.14 5.59
CA LEU A 81 1.43 14.50 5.70
C LEU A 81 2.13 14.40 4.34
N ILE A 82 1.38 14.14 3.26
CA ILE A 82 1.87 14.21 1.88
C ILE A 82 2.37 15.62 1.56
N ASP A 83 1.62 16.67 1.91
CA ASP A 83 2.04 18.06 1.67
C ASP A 83 3.38 18.40 2.37
N ARG A 84 3.63 17.81 3.55
CA ARG A 84 4.91 17.95 4.26
C ARG A 84 6.03 17.19 3.56
N ILE A 85 5.79 15.96 3.09
CA ILE A 85 6.79 15.20 2.33
C ILE A 85 7.11 15.90 1.00
N ASP A 86 6.09 16.45 0.35
CA ASP A 86 6.24 17.28 -0.84
C ASP A 86 7.11 18.49 -0.54
N SER A 87 6.87 19.19 0.56
CA SER A 87 7.69 20.33 0.98
C SER A 87 9.14 19.96 1.27
N ILE A 88 9.39 18.81 1.91
CA ILE A 88 10.75 18.30 2.18
C ILE A 88 11.52 18.02 0.88
N ASN A 89 10.81 17.64 -0.20
CA ASN A 89 11.39 17.37 -1.51
C ASN A 89 11.22 18.53 -2.50
N ASP A 90 11.04 19.77 -2.00
CA ASP A 90 10.82 21.00 -2.80
C ASP A 90 9.74 20.88 -3.89
N GLY A 91 8.67 20.12 -3.61
CA GLY A 91 7.57 19.87 -4.54
C GLY A 91 7.88 18.86 -5.65
N ARG A 92 9.06 18.25 -5.67
CA ARG A 92 9.37 17.13 -6.58
C ARG A 92 8.56 15.90 -6.22
N LEU A 93 8.40 15.01 -7.19
CA LEU A 93 7.92 13.65 -6.93
C LEU A 93 8.87 12.96 -5.94
N TRP A 94 8.34 12.05 -5.11
CA TRP A 94 9.14 11.28 -4.15
C TRP A 94 8.80 9.80 -4.20
N LEU A 95 9.69 8.99 -3.62
CA LEU A 95 9.61 7.53 -3.64
C LEU A 95 9.24 7.02 -2.25
N ALA A 96 8.56 5.87 -2.20
CA ALA A 96 8.21 5.25 -0.93
C ALA A 96 8.48 3.76 -0.89
N ALA A 97 8.70 3.25 0.32
CA ALA A 97 8.77 1.83 0.57
C ALA A 97 8.06 1.42 1.86
N HIS A 98 7.72 0.13 1.96
CA HIS A 98 7.26 -0.50 3.18
C HIS A 98 8.24 -1.58 3.64
N MET A 99 8.85 -1.36 4.81
CA MET A 99 9.74 -2.31 5.47
C MET A 99 8.99 -2.98 6.62
N ARG A 100 8.55 -4.23 6.43
CA ARG A 100 7.95 -5.02 7.53
C ARG A 100 9.07 -5.68 8.35
N ARG A 101 9.13 -5.39 9.64
CA ARG A 101 10.10 -5.95 10.59
C ARG A 101 9.38 -6.67 11.72
N GLY A 102 8.82 -5.95 12.69
CA GLY A 102 8.13 -6.44 13.90
C GLY A 102 8.09 -7.96 14.11
N ASP A 103 6.91 -8.55 13.94
CA ASP A 103 6.66 -10.00 14.03
C ASP A 103 7.36 -10.81 12.92
N PHE A 104 7.63 -10.19 11.77
CA PHE A 104 8.31 -10.83 10.65
C PHE A 104 9.74 -11.24 10.99
N VAL A 105 10.46 -10.48 11.82
CA VAL A 105 11.79 -10.87 12.31
C VAL A 105 11.67 -12.11 13.19
N GLN A 106 10.68 -12.14 14.10
CA GLN A 106 10.47 -13.26 15.02
C GLN A 106 10.08 -14.56 14.29
N HIS A 107 9.34 -14.45 13.20
CA HIS A 107 8.91 -15.59 12.38
C HIS A 107 9.84 -15.93 11.22
N GLY A 108 10.95 -15.22 11.04
CA GLY A 108 11.87 -15.43 9.91
C GLY A 108 11.27 -15.08 8.55
N TRP A 109 10.29 -14.18 8.52
CA TRP A 109 9.62 -13.67 7.32
C TRP A 109 10.16 -12.31 6.86
N ALA A 110 11.04 -11.70 7.65
CA ALA A 110 11.74 -10.49 7.24
C ALA A 110 12.61 -10.80 6.03
N MET A 111 12.62 -9.89 5.05
CA MET A 111 13.36 -10.09 3.80
C MET A 111 14.86 -10.19 4.02
N GLU A 112 15.36 -9.46 5.01
CA GLU A 112 16.78 -9.44 5.38
C GLU A 112 16.88 -9.47 6.91
N GLY A 113 17.99 -10.02 7.41
CA GLY A 113 18.21 -10.18 8.86
C GLY A 113 18.35 -8.85 9.60
N THR A 114 19.02 -7.87 9.00
CA THR A 114 19.29 -6.56 9.61
C THR A 114 18.52 -5.43 8.94
N VAL A 115 18.43 -4.28 9.61
CA VAL A 115 17.75 -3.09 9.05
C VAL A 115 18.57 -2.49 7.92
N GLU A 116 19.89 -2.48 8.07
CA GLU A 116 20.86 -1.99 7.09
C GLU A 116 20.74 -2.78 5.79
N ALA A 117 20.79 -4.11 5.84
CA ALA A 117 20.66 -4.96 4.65
C ALA A 117 19.28 -4.80 3.99
N HIS A 118 18.21 -4.71 4.78
CA HIS A 118 16.87 -4.48 4.25
C HIS A 118 16.76 -3.09 3.58
N PHE A 119 17.39 -2.08 4.19
CA PHE A 119 17.41 -0.74 3.65
C PHE A 119 18.22 -0.64 2.35
N GLU A 120 19.40 -1.28 2.28
CA GLU A 120 20.21 -1.37 1.05
C GLU A 120 19.42 -2.01 -0.09
N ARG A 121 18.68 -3.09 0.20
CA ARG A 121 17.76 -3.71 -0.75
C ARG A 121 16.71 -2.70 -1.23
N ILE A 122 16.06 -1.99 -0.31
CA ILE A 122 15.05 -0.97 -0.63
C ILE A 122 15.66 0.11 -1.54
N GLN A 123 16.83 0.65 -1.19
CA GLN A 123 17.50 1.67 -2.00
C GLN A 123 17.80 1.17 -3.42
N SER A 124 18.28 -0.08 -3.57
CA SER A 124 18.49 -0.69 -4.87
C SER A 124 17.22 -0.72 -5.72
N ARG A 125 16.07 -1.09 -5.13
CA ARG A 125 14.77 -1.10 -5.81
C ARG A 125 14.27 0.30 -6.13
N LEU A 126 14.40 1.25 -5.21
CA LEU A 126 13.97 2.63 -5.41
C LEU A 126 14.82 3.37 -6.45
N LYS A 127 16.12 3.06 -6.56
CA LYS A 127 16.97 3.58 -7.64
C LYS A 127 16.41 3.22 -9.00
N ARG A 128 16.02 1.96 -9.21
CA ARG A 128 15.35 1.54 -10.44
C ARG A 128 13.98 2.21 -10.60
N GLY A 129 13.25 2.39 -9.51
CA GLY A 129 11.98 3.09 -9.51
C GLY A 129 12.07 4.53 -9.98
N ARG A 130 13.12 5.26 -9.58
CA ARG A 130 13.40 6.63 -10.05
C ARG A 130 13.56 6.68 -11.57
N GLU A 131 14.35 5.77 -12.15
CA GLU A 131 14.54 5.67 -13.60
C GLU A 131 13.21 5.43 -14.33
N ILE A 132 12.32 4.61 -13.75
CA ILE A 132 10.97 4.38 -14.30
C ILE A 132 10.14 5.66 -14.26
N VAL A 133 10.14 6.38 -13.14
CA VAL A 133 9.40 7.65 -13.02
C VAL A 133 9.91 8.69 -14.03
N GLU A 134 11.23 8.80 -14.20
CA GLU A 134 11.84 9.69 -15.20
C GLU A 134 11.44 9.35 -16.64
N GLN A 135 11.39 8.05 -16.98
CA GLN A 135 10.91 7.60 -18.29
C GLN A 135 9.42 7.91 -18.47
N LEU A 136 8.61 7.64 -17.45
CA LEU A 136 7.17 7.84 -17.52
C LEU A 136 6.78 9.31 -17.64
N HIS A 137 7.55 10.22 -17.02
CA HIS A 137 7.39 11.67 -17.08
C HIS A 137 7.34 12.21 -18.52
N ARG A 138 7.88 11.47 -19.49
CA ARG A 138 7.92 11.85 -20.92
C ARG A 138 7.09 10.92 -21.81
N SER A 139 6.17 10.15 -21.22
CA SER A 139 5.44 9.09 -21.92
C SER A 139 3.92 9.17 -21.69
N THR A 140 3.18 8.31 -22.39
CA THR A 140 1.76 8.10 -22.11
C THR A 140 1.60 7.18 -20.91
N LEU A 141 0.91 7.67 -19.89
CA LEU A 141 0.60 6.90 -18.68
C LEU A 141 -0.44 5.81 -18.96
N LYS A 142 -0.22 4.64 -18.35
CA LYS A 142 -1.20 3.56 -18.27
C LYS A 142 -1.90 3.58 -16.93
N THR A 143 -2.98 2.83 -16.83
CA THR A 143 -3.66 2.55 -15.57
C THR A 143 -3.69 1.05 -15.33
N TYR A 144 -3.99 0.67 -14.10
CA TYR A 144 -4.42 -0.70 -13.81
C TYR A 144 -5.73 -1.01 -14.54
N ASP A 145 -5.94 -2.27 -14.89
CA ASP A 145 -7.16 -2.75 -15.57
C ASP A 145 -8.35 -2.81 -14.60
N VAL A 146 -8.85 -1.63 -14.21
CA VAL A 146 -10.02 -1.45 -13.33
C VAL A 146 -10.98 -0.43 -13.94
N PRO A 147 -12.32 -0.62 -13.80
CA PRO A 147 -13.29 0.06 -14.67
C PRO A 147 -13.36 1.59 -14.59
N PHE A 148 -12.79 2.20 -13.56
CA PHE A 148 -12.91 3.64 -13.26
C PHE A 148 -11.56 4.34 -13.12
N ALA A 149 -10.44 3.65 -13.35
CA ALA A 149 -9.13 4.29 -13.24
C ALA A 149 -8.93 5.32 -14.36
N GLN A 150 -8.51 6.52 -13.97
CA GLN A 150 -8.09 7.58 -14.87
C GLN A 150 -6.61 7.86 -14.63
N PRO A 151 -5.78 8.05 -15.66
CA PRO A 151 -4.34 8.25 -15.46
C PRO A 151 -4.03 9.42 -14.51
N ASN A 152 -3.15 9.17 -13.55
CA ASN A 152 -2.73 10.20 -12.59
C ASN A 152 -1.72 11.16 -13.23
N GLY A 153 -2.16 12.38 -13.56
CA GLY A 153 -1.31 13.39 -14.18
C GLY A 153 -0.18 13.95 -13.31
N HIS A 154 -0.11 13.62 -12.02
CA HIS A 154 0.96 14.12 -11.14
C HIS A 154 2.35 13.76 -11.66
N ILE A 155 2.52 12.56 -12.24
CA ILE A 155 3.80 12.12 -12.84
C ILE A 155 4.26 13.10 -13.93
N LEU A 156 3.34 13.67 -14.70
CA LEU A 156 3.68 14.55 -15.83
C LEU A 156 3.90 16.00 -15.40
N ASN A 157 3.24 16.43 -14.31
CA ASN A 157 3.19 17.84 -13.91
C ASN A 157 4.23 18.23 -12.85
N ARG A 158 4.92 17.26 -12.25
CA ARG A 158 5.93 17.51 -11.21
C ARG A 158 7.28 16.96 -11.67
N HIS A 159 8.36 17.60 -11.24
CA HIS A 159 9.70 17.13 -11.55
C HIS A 159 9.96 15.75 -10.93
N PRO A 160 10.66 14.85 -11.65
CA PRO A 160 11.06 13.56 -11.11
C PRO A 160 11.92 13.69 -9.83
N PRO A 161 11.95 12.65 -8.98
CA PRO A 161 12.80 12.63 -7.79
C PRO A 161 14.29 12.68 -8.18
N LEU A 162 15.11 13.34 -7.36
CA LEU A 162 16.57 13.31 -7.46
C LEU A 162 17.17 12.15 -6.67
N GLU A 163 18.46 11.86 -6.89
CA GLU A 163 19.15 10.75 -6.22
C GLU A 163 19.25 10.93 -4.69
N ASN A 164 19.36 12.17 -4.22
CA ASN A 164 19.50 12.50 -2.80
C ASN A 164 18.20 13.02 -2.15
N ASP A 165 17.07 12.93 -2.88
CA ASP A 165 15.77 13.29 -2.32
C ASP A 165 15.39 12.34 -1.19
N ALA A 166 14.65 12.87 -0.22
CA ALA A 166 14.23 12.10 0.92
C ALA A 166 13.12 11.11 0.52
N ILE A 167 13.23 9.88 1.01
CA ILE A 167 12.25 8.82 0.74
C ILE A 167 11.34 8.59 1.93
N TYR A 168 10.08 8.29 1.69
CA TYR A 168 9.16 7.90 2.76
C TYR A 168 9.27 6.40 3.03
N LEU A 169 9.51 6.01 4.27
CA LEU A 169 9.57 4.61 4.67
C LEU A 169 8.53 4.31 5.76
N ALA A 170 7.55 3.49 5.41
CA ALA A 170 6.65 2.91 6.39
C ALA A 170 7.31 1.66 7.01
N THR A 171 7.42 1.62 8.33
CA THR A 171 8.02 0.51 9.05
C THR A 171 7.44 0.39 10.47
N ASP A 172 7.38 -0.84 10.96
CA ASP A 172 7.06 -1.15 12.36
C ASP A 172 8.31 -1.39 13.22
N GLU A 173 9.49 -1.00 12.71
CA GLU A 173 10.73 -0.98 13.49
C GLU A 173 10.63 -0.04 14.69
N THR A 174 11.15 -0.48 15.83
CA THR A 174 11.10 0.25 17.10
C THR A 174 12.46 0.43 17.74
N ASP A 175 13.49 -0.27 17.27
CA ASP A 175 14.86 -0.10 17.76
C ASP A 175 15.37 1.33 17.49
N PRO A 176 15.74 2.10 18.53
CA PRO A 176 16.21 3.48 18.35
C PRO A 176 17.44 3.60 17.47
N THR A 177 18.37 2.64 17.53
CA THR A 177 19.61 2.66 16.72
C THR A 177 19.28 2.45 15.25
N ALA A 178 18.43 1.47 14.92
CA ALA A 178 17.92 1.28 13.57
C ALA A 178 17.16 2.52 13.04
N ILE A 179 16.31 3.14 13.87
CA ILE A 179 15.57 4.34 13.49
C ILE A 179 16.52 5.51 13.19
N GLU A 180 17.53 5.71 14.03
CA GLU A 180 18.54 6.75 13.83
C GLU A 180 19.37 6.49 12.57
N TYR A 181 19.77 5.24 12.32
CA TYR A 181 20.40 4.85 11.06
C TYR A 181 19.56 5.23 9.85
N LEU A 182 18.26 4.92 9.84
CA LEU A 182 17.37 5.27 8.74
C LEU A 182 17.30 6.79 8.53
N ARG A 183 17.11 7.57 9.60
CA ARG A 183 17.06 9.04 9.52
C ARG A 183 18.35 9.65 8.97
N ASN A 184 19.50 9.11 9.36
CA ASN A 184 20.81 9.54 8.86
C ASN A 184 21.00 9.23 7.36
N ASN A 185 20.14 8.41 6.76
CA ASN A 185 20.15 8.06 5.34
C ASN A 185 18.96 8.68 4.58
N SER A 186 18.56 9.91 4.93
CA SER A 186 17.50 10.68 4.26
C SER A 186 16.13 9.98 4.20
N VAL A 187 15.82 9.17 5.22
CA VAL A 187 14.51 8.53 5.36
C VAL A 187 13.57 9.41 6.19
N ILE A 188 12.37 9.58 5.67
CA ILE A 188 11.23 10.18 6.39
C ILE A 188 10.39 9.04 6.96
N LEU A 189 10.26 9.01 8.29
CA LEU A 189 9.35 8.09 8.98
C LEU A 189 8.04 8.80 9.35
N PHE A 190 6.98 8.02 9.55
CA PHE A 190 5.67 8.54 9.97
C PHE A 190 5.75 9.46 11.20
N LYS A 191 6.57 9.08 12.19
CA LYS A 191 6.75 9.84 13.43
C LYS A 191 7.47 11.18 13.21
N ASP A 192 8.25 11.33 12.15
CA ASP A 192 9.05 12.52 11.87
C ASP A 192 8.19 13.64 11.28
N ILE A 193 7.15 13.27 10.54
CA ILE A 193 6.22 14.22 9.90
C ILE A 193 4.94 14.44 10.70
N LEU A 194 4.72 13.71 11.79
CA LEU A 194 3.51 13.81 12.60
C LEU A 194 3.67 14.83 13.73
N THR A 195 2.86 15.89 13.73
CA THR A 195 2.93 16.93 14.78
C THR A 195 2.01 16.63 15.96
N ILE A 196 2.21 17.34 17.08
CA ILE A 196 1.28 17.30 18.21
C ILE A 196 -0.13 17.76 17.83
N GLN A 197 -0.25 18.71 16.89
CA GLN A 197 -1.54 19.21 16.45
C GLN A 197 -2.30 18.14 15.66
N ASP A 198 -1.62 17.40 14.79
CA ASP A 198 -2.24 16.27 14.08
C ASP A 198 -2.77 15.21 15.04
N ARG A 199 -2.00 14.91 16.11
CA ARG A 199 -2.43 13.96 17.14
C ARG A 199 -3.68 14.44 17.89
N ARG A 200 -3.76 15.74 18.17
CA ARG A 200 -4.93 16.34 18.83
C ARG A 200 -6.16 16.33 17.93
N GLU A 201 -6.00 16.68 16.66
CA GLU A 201 -7.10 16.70 15.69
C GLU A 201 -7.60 15.30 15.33
N PHE A 202 -6.69 14.35 15.15
CA PHE A 202 -7.04 12.97 14.83
C PHE A 202 -7.59 12.23 16.06
N GLY A 203 -7.02 12.50 17.23
CA GLY A 203 -7.39 11.91 18.50
C GLY A 203 -6.63 10.62 18.84
N TRP A 204 -7.06 10.02 19.96
CA TRP A 204 -6.49 8.79 20.51
C TRP A 204 -6.45 7.57 19.57
N PRO A 205 -7.29 7.42 18.52
CA PRO A 205 -7.18 6.25 17.64
C PRO A 205 -5.84 6.15 16.91
N LEU A 206 -5.10 7.26 16.75
CA LEU A 206 -3.76 7.23 16.16
C LEU A 206 -2.71 6.49 17.02
N LEU A 207 -3.06 6.14 18.26
CA LEU A 207 -2.23 5.30 19.13
C LEU A 207 -2.21 3.83 18.71
N PHE A 208 -3.21 3.38 17.93
CA PHE A 208 -3.24 2.01 17.42
C PHE A 208 -2.44 1.91 16.14
N THR A 209 -1.53 0.93 16.10
CA THR A 209 -0.68 0.64 14.94
C THR A 209 -1.51 0.36 13.68
N ASP A 210 -2.67 -0.27 13.82
CA ASP A 210 -3.53 -0.58 12.68
C ASP A 210 -4.12 0.69 12.05
N VAL A 211 -4.51 1.66 12.88
CA VAL A 211 -5.03 2.95 12.41
C VAL A 211 -3.91 3.79 11.81
N ALA A 212 -2.73 3.81 12.43
CA ALA A 212 -1.55 4.45 11.88
C ALA A 212 -1.19 3.85 10.51
N ALA A 213 -1.22 2.51 10.37
CA ALA A 213 -0.95 1.82 9.12
C ALA A 213 -1.94 2.21 8.01
N LEU A 214 -3.21 2.47 8.31
CA LEU A 214 -4.17 2.99 7.31
C LEU A 214 -3.78 4.39 6.80
N VAL A 215 -3.23 5.23 7.66
CA VAL A 215 -2.69 6.54 7.26
C VAL A 215 -1.45 6.36 6.40
N GLU A 216 -0.52 5.50 6.79
CA GLU A 216 0.70 5.22 6.00
C GLU A 216 0.40 4.61 4.63
N GLN A 217 -0.57 3.68 4.55
CA GLN A 217 -1.07 3.17 3.27
C GLN A 217 -1.59 4.28 2.38
N SER A 218 -2.31 5.24 2.96
CA SER A 218 -2.86 6.40 2.25
C SER A 218 -1.74 7.35 1.79
N ILE A 219 -0.72 7.61 2.63
CA ILE A 219 0.45 8.41 2.25
C ILE A 219 1.13 7.81 1.02
N MET A 220 1.49 6.52 1.09
CA MET A 220 2.21 5.83 0.01
C MET A 220 1.34 5.60 -1.24
N GLY A 221 0.06 5.33 -1.05
CA GLY A 221 -0.87 5.04 -2.15
C GLY A 221 -1.33 6.29 -2.90
N ILE A 222 -1.47 7.42 -2.21
CA ILE A 222 -1.93 8.67 -2.81
C ILE A 222 -0.75 9.49 -3.34
N GLY A 223 0.32 9.64 -2.55
CA GLY A 223 1.37 10.64 -2.82
C GLY A 223 2.63 10.12 -3.51
N ALA A 224 3.05 8.89 -3.23
CA ALA A 224 4.34 8.39 -3.71
C ALA A 224 4.33 8.16 -5.23
N SER A 225 5.33 8.70 -5.93
CA SER A 225 5.48 8.50 -7.38
C SER A 225 5.90 7.09 -7.77
N TYR A 226 6.61 6.40 -6.87
CA TYR A 226 6.97 5.00 -6.97
C TYR A 226 6.84 4.33 -5.61
N PHE A 227 6.45 3.06 -5.60
CA PHE A 227 6.31 2.28 -4.37
C PHE A 227 7.00 0.92 -4.45
N TYR A 228 7.72 0.56 -3.38
CA TYR A 228 8.27 -0.78 -3.19
C TYR A 228 7.76 -1.43 -1.89
N GLY A 229 7.44 -2.72 -1.93
CA GLY A 229 7.08 -3.46 -0.72
C GLY A 229 7.11 -4.97 -0.90
N HIS A 230 6.86 -5.69 0.19
CA HIS A 230 6.87 -7.16 0.22
C HIS A 230 5.47 -7.79 0.21
N ALA A 231 5.25 -8.80 -0.63
CA ALA A 231 3.95 -9.42 -0.90
C ALA A 231 3.28 -10.03 0.33
N LEU A 232 4.04 -10.49 1.33
CA LEU A 232 3.47 -11.05 2.56
C LEU A 232 2.73 -10.01 3.42
N SER A 233 3.04 -8.73 3.24
CA SER A 233 2.43 -7.65 4.01
C SER A 233 1.05 -7.26 3.47
N SER A 234 0.03 -7.25 4.34
CA SER A 234 -1.29 -6.72 3.99
C SER A 234 -1.27 -5.21 3.72
N VAL A 235 -0.35 -4.47 4.34
CA VAL A 235 -0.13 -3.03 4.10
C VAL A 235 0.14 -2.77 2.62
N VAL A 236 0.97 -3.63 2.01
CA VAL A 236 1.33 -3.55 0.58
C VAL A 236 0.10 -3.72 -0.31
N GLY A 237 -0.78 -4.66 0.02
CA GLY A 237 -2.05 -4.84 -0.70
C GLY A 237 -2.95 -3.60 -0.65
N GLY A 238 -3.04 -2.97 0.52
CA GLY A 238 -3.76 -1.71 0.69
C GLY A 238 -3.18 -0.57 -0.13
N VAL A 239 -1.84 -0.43 -0.15
CA VAL A 239 -1.16 0.58 -0.99
C VAL A 239 -1.49 0.37 -2.47
N ILE A 240 -1.36 -0.85 -3.00
CA ILE A 240 -1.64 -1.14 -4.42
C ILE A 240 -3.11 -0.85 -4.77
N ASN A 241 -4.05 -1.20 -3.90
CA ASN A 241 -5.47 -0.87 -4.10
C ASN A 241 -5.70 0.65 -4.20
N ILE A 242 -5.10 1.42 -3.29
CA ILE A 242 -5.18 2.89 -3.32
C ILE A 242 -4.52 3.43 -4.59
N ARG A 243 -3.35 2.89 -4.97
CA ARG A 243 -2.63 3.31 -6.19
C ARG A 243 -3.47 3.10 -7.44
N ALA A 244 -4.14 1.96 -7.55
CA ALA A 244 -5.03 1.65 -8.66
C ALA A 244 -6.25 2.58 -8.72
N ASN A 245 -6.86 2.87 -7.57
CA ASN A 245 -7.97 3.83 -7.49
C ASN A 245 -7.53 5.26 -7.83
N MET A 246 -6.29 5.64 -7.47
CA MET A 246 -5.70 6.94 -7.78
C MET A 246 -5.15 7.04 -9.19
N GLY A 247 -5.19 5.96 -9.98
CA GLY A 247 -4.78 5.99 -11.38
C GLY A 247 -3.27 6.01 -11.62
N TRP A 248 -2.47 5.59 -10.64
CA TRP A 248 -1.03 5.46 -10.83
C TRP A 248 -0.71 4.41 -11.90
N ASP A 249 0.36 4.64 -12.65
CA ASP A 249 0.83 3.68 -13.64
C ASP A 249 1.32 2.39 -12.96
N PRO A 250 0.88 1.18 -13.39
CA PRO A 250 1.32 -0.07 -12.79
C PRO A 250 2.84 -0.27 -12.75
N ALA A 251 3.59 0.32 -13.68
CA ALA A 251 5.05 0.24 -13.69
C ALA A 251 5.70 0.98 -12.49
N THR A 252 4.96 1.84 -11.81
CA THR A 252 5.44 2.59 -10.64
C THR A 252 5.28 1.85 -9.31
N ALA A 253 5.04 0.54 -9.35
CA ALA A 253 5.04 -0.28 -8.16
C ALA A 253 5.86 -1.56 -8.39
N LEU A 254 6.65 -1.95 -7.39
CA LEU A 254 7.32 -3.24 -7.36
C LEU A 254 6.97 -3.95 -6.06
N ILE A 255 6.40 -5.14 -6.19
CA ILE A 255 6.14 -6.03 -5.06
C ILE A 255 6.97 -7.29 -5.22
N ASP A 256 7.86 -7.51 -4.26
CA ASP A 256 8.69 -8.72 -4.16
C ASP A 256 8.02 -9.79 -3.28
#